data_AF-A0A8I0PZZ5-F1
#
_entry.id   AF-A0A8I0PZZ5-F1
#
_cell.length_a   1.000
_cell.length_b   1.000
_cell.length_c   1.000
_cell.angle_alpha   90.00
_cell.angle_beta   90.00
_cell.angle_gamma   90.00
#
_symmetry.space_group_name_H-M   'P 1'
#
loop_
_entity.id
_entity.type
_entity.pdbx_description
1 polymer ?
#
loop_
_entity_poly.entity_id
_entity_poly.type
_entity_poly.pdbx_seq_one_letter_code
_entity_poly.pdbx_strand_id
1 'polypeptide(L)' 'MNRAPDSGVSHEQLVPKKAKRKKQITITMDDELIEKIDIAASENGQSRAAFINMSCINALKNGMNIKGINDN' A
#
# COMPACT_ATOMS: atom_id res chain seq x y z
N MET A 1 -16.29 55.68 3.81
CA MET A 1 -14.95 55.12 4.10
C MET A 1 -14.70 53.95 3.17
N ASN A 2 -13.46 53.83 2.68
CA ASN A 2 -13.01 52.97 1.57
C ASN A 2 -12.84 51.48 1.97
N ARG A 3 -13.19 50.61 1.00
CA ARG A 3 -12.55 49.36 0.53
C ARG A 3 -12.39 48.15 1.47
N ALA A 4 -13.01 47.05 1.01
CA ALA A 4 -12.75 45.66 1.40
C ALA A 4 -11.33 45.19 1.06
N PRO A 5 -10.92 44.03 1.58
CA PRO A 5 -10.64 42.96 0.64
C PRO A 5 -11.34 41.67 1.06
N ASP A 6 -12.35 41.29 0.29
CA ASP A 6 -12.80 39.90 0.25
C ASP A 6 -11.59 39.10 -0.22
N SER A 7 -10.96 38.42 0.73
CA SER A 7 -9.88 37.50 0.45
C SER A 7 -10.49 36.35 -0.34
N GLY A 8 -10.36 36.43 -1.66
CA GLY A 8 -10.52 35.32 -2.59
C GLY A 8 -9.53 34.24 -2.19
N VAL A 9 -9.94 33.40 -1.24
CA VAL A 9 -9.37 32.08 -1.08
C VAL A 9 -9.79 31.30 -2.32
N SER A 10 -8.89 31.30 -3.29
CA SER A 10 -8.89 30.32 -4.37
C SER A 10 -8.96 28.95 -3.68
N HIS A 11 -10.16 28.36 -3.65
CA HIS A 11 -10.26 26.93 -3.42
C HIS A 11 -9.57 26.29 -4.62
N GLU A 12 -8.24 26.11 -4.52
CA GLU A 12 -7.51 25.20 -5.37
C GLU A 12 -8.21 23.86 -5.21
N GLN A 13 -8.99 23.57 -6.26
CA GLN A 13 -9.82 22.41 -6.36
C GLN A 13 -8.86 21.23 -6.26
N LEU A 14 -8.79 20.64 -5.07
CA LEU A 14 -8.06 19.41 -4.81
C LEU A 14 -8.70 18.37 -5.72
N VAL A 15 -8.17 18.25 -6.94
CA VAL A 15 -8.55 17.19 -7.86
C VAL A 15 -8.39 15.90 -7.07
N PRO A 16 -9.45 15.13 -6.80
CA PRO A 16 -9.31 13.92 -6.04
C PRO A 16 -8.42 13.02 -6.87
N LYS A 17 -7.17 12.86 -6.43
CA LYS A 17 -6.16 11.99 -7.04
C LYS A 17 -6.84 10.64 -7.18
N LYS A 18 -7.30 10.29 -8.40
CA LYS A 18 -8.19 9.16 -8.64
C LYS A 18 -7.69 7.99 -7.83
N ALA A 19 -8.38 7.67 -6.73
CA ALA A 19 -7.89 6.71 -5.77
C ALA A 19 -7.71 5.41 -6.55
N LYS A 20 -6.45 4.97 -6.73
CA LYS A 20 -6.15 3.75 -7.48
C LYS A 20 -6.96 2.64 -6.82
N ARG A 21 -7.96 2.10 -7.54
CA ARG A 21 -8.84 1.09 -6.96
C ARG A 21 -8.03 -0.16 -6.71
N LYS A 22 -7.97 -0.59 -5.45
CA LYS A 22 -7.37 -1.88 -5.08
C LYS A 22 -8.20 -3.00 -5.73
N LYS A 23 -7.52 -4.05 -6.20
CA LYS A 23 -8.16 -5.26 -6.71
C LYS A 23 -8.18 -6.30 -5.60
N GLN A 24 -9.33 -6.93 -5.37
CA GLN A 24 -9.43 -8.10 -4.51
C GLN A 24 -8.99 -9.32 -5.32
N ILE A 25 -8.15 -10.15 -4.73
CA ILE A 25 -7.72 -11.44 -5.29
C ILE A 25 -7.91 -12.53 -4.23
N THR A 26 -8.07 -13.77 -4.70
CA THR A 26 -8.10 -14.96 -3.84
C THR A 26 -6.86 -15.77 -4.15
N ILE A 27 -6.15 -16.21 -3.10
CA ILE A 27 -4.95 -17.02 -3.21
C ILE A 27 -4.99 -18.10 -2.14
N THR A 28 -4.46 -19.28 -2.47
CA THR A 28 -4.30 -20.40 -1.54
C THR A 28 -2.89 -20.34 -0.95
N MET A 29 -2.77 -20.52 0.36
CA MET A 29 -1.51 -20.60 1.09
C MET A 29 -1.62 -21.69 2.15
N ASP A 30 -0.48 -22.19 2.62
CA ASP A 30 -0.44 -23.06 3.79
C ASP A 30 -0.89 -22.30 5.04
N ASP A 31 -1.64 -22.98 5.91
CA ASP A 31 -2.18 -22.38 7.14
C ASP A 31 -1.06 -21.80 8.03
N GLU A 32 0.06 -22.51 8.16
CA GLU A 32 1.22 -22.05 8.94
C GLU A 32 1.82 -20.74 8.39
N LEU A 33 1.77 -20.54 7.07
CA LEU A 33 2.28 -19.31 6.47
C LEU A 33 1.32 -18.15 6.75
N ILE A 34 0.02 -18.38 6.70
CA ILE A 34 -0.99 -17.37 7.02
C ILE A 34 -0.83 -16.92 8.48
N GLU A 35 -0.64 -17.84 9.41
CA GLU A 35 -0.43 -17.53 10.83
C GLU A 35 0.82 -16.66 11.04
N LYS A 36 1.95 -17.03 10.41
CA LYS A 36 3.19 -16.24 10.46
C LYS A 36 3.00 -14.83 9.91
N ILE A 37 2.23 -14.67 8.83
CA ILE A 37 1.91 -13.36 8.26
C ILE A 37 1.06 -12.54 9.24
N ASP A 38 0.07 -13.15 9.91
CA ASP A 38 -0.80 -12.45 10.85
C ASP A 38 -0.06 -11.96 12.08
N ILE A 39 0.82 -12.79 12.64
CA ILE A 39 1.67 -12.42 13.77
C ILE A 39 2.54 -11.22 13.36
N ALA A 40 3.25 -11.33 12.24
CA ALA A 40 4.11 -10.25 11.76
C ALA A 40 3.33 -8.97 11.44
N ALA A 41 2.13 -9.08 10.86
CA ALA A 41 1.27 -7.93 10.60
C ALA A 41 0.84 -7.24 11.91
N SER A 42 0.44 -8.03 12.92
CA SER A 42 0.07 -7.55 14.25
C SER A 42 1.22 -6.85 14.96
N GLU A 43 2.42 -7.44 14.93
CA GLU A 43 3.64 -6.85 15.51
C GLU A 43 3.99 -5.50 14.86
N ASN A 44 3.70 -5.35 13.56
CA ASN A 44 3.91 -4.11 12.82
C ASN A 44 2.72 -3.12 12.91
N GLY A 45 1.66 -3.45 13.65
CA GLY A 45 0.45 -2.61 13.76
C GLY A 45 -0.29 -2.44 12.45
N GLN A 46 -0.19 -3.41 11.54
CA GLN A 46 -0.74 -3.36 10.18
C GLN A 46 -1.80 -4.45 9.98
N SER A 47 -2.67 -4.25 8.99
CA SER A 47 -3.53 -5.33 8.50
C SER A 47 -2.73 -6.35 7.69
N ARG A 48 -3.18 -7.60 7.66
CA ARG A 48 -2.61 -8.66 6.79
C ARG A 48 -2.35 -8.17 5.37
N ALA A 49 -3.35 -7.52 4.76
CA ALA A 49 -3.25 -7.01 3.39
C ALA A 49 -2.21 -5.88 3.26
N ALA A 50 -2.09 -4.99 4.25
CA ALA A 50 -1.07 -3.94 4.22
C ALA A 50 0.34 -4.54 4.34
N PHE A 51 0.52 -5.51 5.25
CA PHE A 51 1.78 -6.21 5.44
C PHE A 51 2.20 -6.97 4.17
N ILE A 52 1.30 -7.76 3.56
CA ILE A 52 1.57 -8.47 2.30
C ILE A 52 2.00 -7.49 1.20
N ASN A 53 1.28 -6.38 1.03
CA ASN A 53 1.62 -5.38 0.02
C ASN A 53 3.00 -4.76 0.24
N MET A 54 3.33 -4.42 1.49
CA MET A 54 4.65 -3.86 1.84
C MET A 54 5.77 -4.86 1.60
N SER A 55 5.56 -6.13 1.98
CA SER A 55 6.50 -7.22 1.72
C SER A 55 6.78 -7.38 0.23
N CYS A 56 5.74 -7.37 -0.62
CA CYS A 56 5.92 -7.40 -2.08
C CYS A 56 6.67 -6.18 -2.61
N ILE A 57 6.35 -4.97 -2.13
CA ILE A 57 7.06 -3.74 -2.54
C ILE A 57 8.54 -3.82 -2.16
N ASN A 58 8.85 -4.27 -0.95
CA ASN A 58 10.23 -4.38 -0.47
C ASN A 58 11.02 -5.42 -1.27
N ALA A 59 10.41 -6.58 -1.54
CA ALA A 59 10.99 -7.61 -2.38
C ALA A 59 11.30 -7.11 -3.80
N LEU A 60 10.37 -6.37 -4.42
CA LEU A 60 10.55 -5.81 -5.75
C LEU A 60 11.60 -4.69 -5.79
N LYS A 61 11.72 -3.89 -4.73
CA LYS A 61 12.68 -2.78 -4.64
C LYS A 61 14.10 -3.24 -4.33
N ASN A 62 14.24 -4.14 -3.36
CA ASN A 62 15.55 -4.56 -2.85
C ASN A 62 16.08 -5.81 -3.56
N GLY A 63 15.29 -6.38 -4.48
CA GLY A 63 15.56 -7.66 -5.09
C GLY A 63 15.12 -8.81 -4.18
N MET A 64 14.63 -9.87 -4.79
CA MET A 64 14.35 -11.14 -4.12
C MET A 64 15.10 -12.21 -4.89
N ASN A 65 15.95 -12.98 -4.19
CA ASN A 65 16.57 -14.15 -4.80
C ASN A 65 15.55 -15.29 -4.78
N ILE A 66 14.79 -15.40 -5.87
CA ILE A 66 13.86 -16.50 -6.10
C ILE A 66 14.68 -17.62 -6.75
N LYS A 67 15.09 -18.59 -5.94
CA LYS A 67 15.80 -19.79 -6.43
C LYS A 67 14.92 -20.47 -7.48
N GLY A 68 15.42 -20.57 -8.72
CA GLY A 68 14.71 -21.12 -9.87
C GLY A 68 14.28 -20.15 -10.97
N ILE A 69 14.45 -18.82 -10.81
CA ILE A 69 14.21 -17.86 -11.91
C ILE A 69 15.46 -17.61 -12.78
N ASN A 70 16.67 -17.80 -12.23
CA ASN A 70 17.94 -17.57 -12.93
C ASN A 70 18.75 -18.87 -13.18
N ASP A 71 18.14 -20.04 -13.03
CA ASP A 71 18.75 -21.30 -13.46
C ASP A 71 18.41 -21.52 -14.95
N ASN A 72 19.04 -20.74 -15.84
CA ASN A 72 19.16 -20.99 -17.28
C ASN A 72 20.55 -20.60 -17.76
#